data_AF-A0A5N5Z8T4-F1
#
_entry.id   AF-A0A5N5Z8T4-F1
#
_cell.length_a   1.000
_cell.length_b   1.000
_cell.length_c   1.000
_cell.angle_alpha   90.00
_cell.angle_beta   90.00
_cell.angle_gamma   90.00
#
_symmetry.space_group_name_H-M   'P 1'
#
loop_
_entity.id
_entity.type
_entity.pdbx_description
1 polymer ?
#
loop_
_entity_poly.entity_id
_entity_poly.type
_entity_poly.pdbx_seq_one_letter_code
_entity_poly.pdbx_strand_id
1 'polypeptide(L)'
;MKLSKNTLLLKIIIPPIICFLCNYLLNGYDNLEVVLIPFTLLIVLPNLNHTKYNITKTIILVALCTILSFAASILISLGIGYPIEFFMNLNDVSENTSELIFKFVSIISYCFISPAIIFYWHRKLFVTSKYTKVIYLVTCVALTIALFMIDIKASLAIALWQLIMMLALQFSIYQKMIARF
;
A
#
# COMPACT_ATOMS: atom_id res chain seq x y z
N MET A 1 -10.69 -28.66 3.40
CA MET A 1 -9.61 -28.79 4.41
C MET A 1 -9.77 -27.66 5.43
N LYS A 2 -10.06 -27.95 6.72
CA LYS A 2 -10.14 -26.91 7.76
C LYS A 2 -8.72 -26.40 8.02
N LEU A 3 -8.42 -25.13 7.71
CA LEU A 3 -7.17 -24.51 8.13
C LEU A 3 -7.17 -24.40 9.66
N SER A 4 -6.05 -24.73 10.31
CA SER A 4 -5.89 -24.40 11.73
C SER A 4 -5.82 -22.88 11.92
N LYS A 5 -6.25 -22.37 13.08
CA LYS A 5 -6.17 -20.95 13.45
C LYS A 5 -4.74 -20.41 13.28
N ASN A 6 -3.74 -21.20 13.67
CA ASN A 6 -2.33 -20.84 13.55
C ASN A 6 -1.90 -20.71 12.09
N THR A 7 -2.29 -21.65 11.23
CA THR A 7 -1.98 -21.59 9.78
C THR A 7 -2.63 -20.38 9.11
N LEU A 8 -3.84 -20.01 9.51
CA LEU A 8 -4.52 -18.81 9.00
C LEU A 8 -3.77 -17.54 9.42
N LEU A 9 -3.36 -17.46 10.68
CA LEU A 9 -2.63 -16.31 11.22
C LEU A 9 -1.30 -16.11 10.49
N LEU A 10 -0.57 -17.20 10.24
CA LEU A 10 0.70 -17.15 9.50
C LEU A 10 0.50 -16.64 8.07
N LYS A 11 -0.57 -17.05 7.38
CA LYS A 11 -0.89 -16.55 6.03
C LYS A 11 -1.23 -15.06 6.01
N ILE A 12 -1.75 -14.51 7.10
CA ILE A 12 -2.10 -13.09 7.20
C ILE A 12 -0.88 -12.25 7.58
N ILE A 13 -0.04 -12.73 8.51
CA ILE A 13 1.01 -11.93 9.15
C ILE A 13 2.37 -12.05 8.44
N ILE A 14 2.74 -13.23 7.95
CA ILE A 14 4.06 -13.44 7.33
C ILE A 14 4.26 -12.57 6.08
N PRO A 15 3.33 -12.53 5.10
CA PRO A 15 3.56 -11.76 3.87
C PRO A 15 3.84 -10.26 4.13
N PRO A 16 3.07 -9.57 5.00
CA PRO A 16 3.38 -8.18 5.38
C PRO A 16 4.76 -8.00 6.03
N ILE A 17 5.17 -8.90 6.93
CA ILE A 17 6.48 -8.82 7.60
C ILE A 17 7.62 -8.96 6.58
N ILE A 18 7.50 -9.91 5.66
CA ILE A 18 8.49 -10.09 4.59
C ILE A 18 8.57 -8.83 3.72
N CYS A 19 7.44 -8.26 3.30
CA CYS A 19 7.44 -7.00 2.55
C CYS A 19 8.14 -5.87 3.31
N PHE A 20 7.83 -5.70 4.59
CA PHE A 20 8.43 -4.66 5.42
C PHE A 20 9.96 -4.83 5.50
N LEU A 21 10.44 -6.04 5.83
CA LEU A 21 11.87 -6.31 5.96
C LEU A 21 12.61 -6.16 4.63
N CYS A 22 12.05 -6.69 3.53
CA CYS A 22 12.64 -6.53 2.21
C CYS A 22 12.77 -5.05 1.82
N ASN A 23 11.74 -4.24 2.08
CA ASN A 23 11.78 -2.81 1.78
C ASN A 23 12.85 -2.08 2.61
N TYR A 24 12.82 -2.31 3.93
CA TYR A 24 13.72 -1.64 4.85
C TYR A 24 15.18 -1.98 4.57
N LEU A 25 15.50 -3.25 4.32
CA LEU A 25 16.87 -3.72 4.09
C LEU A 25 17.42 -3.34 2.70
N LEU A 26 16.56 -3.17 1.70
CA LEU A 26 16.97 -2.88 0.32
C LEU A 26 16.87 -1.40 -0.06
N ASN A 27 16.66 -0.53 0.92
CA ASN A 27 16.49 0.90 0.72
C ASN A 27 15.38 1.20 -0.31
N GLY A 28 14.16 0.74 0.00
CA GLY A 28 13.05 0.72 -0.95
C GLY A 28 12.59 2.07 -1.49
N TYR A 29 13.06 3.20 -0.94
CA TYR A 29 12.87 4.52 -1.55
C TYR A 29 13.65 4.68 -2.86
N ASP A 30 14.92 4.31 -2.87
CA ASP A 30 15.78 4.42 -4.05
C ASP A 30 15.61 3.22 -5.00
N ASN A 31 15.23 2.05 -4.47
CA ASN A 31 15.12 0.80 -5.23
C ASN A 31 13.68 0.29 -5.38
N LEU A 32 12.76 1.18 -5.77
CA LEU A 32 11.32 0.89 -5.83
C LEU A 32 10.96 -0.36 -6.63
N GLU A 33 11.60 -0.57 -7.78
CA GLU A 33 11.35 -1.72 -8.66
C GLU A 33 11.58 -3.06 -7.96
N VAL A 34 12.63 -3.14 -7.14
CA VAL A 34 13.04 -4.34 -6.40
C VAL A 34 12.01 -4.69 -5.32
N VAL A 35 11.26 -3.70 -4.82
CA VAL A 35 10.34 -3.86 -3.70
C VAL A 35 8.88 -4.05 -4.15
N LEU A 36 8.52 -3.60 -5.36
CA LEU A 36 7.17 -3.82 -5.90
C LEU A 36 6.93 -5.27 -6.34
N ILE A 37 7.97 -5.98 -6.77
CA ILE A 37 7.94 -7.39 -7.15
C ILE A 37 7.54 -8.29 -5.97
N PRO A 38 8.24 -8.28 -4.81
CA PRO A 38 7.86 -9.10 -3.67
C PRO A 38 6.49 -8.73 -3.12
N PHE A 39 6.12 -7.43 -3.12
CA PHE A 39 4.78 -7.00 -2.75
C PHE A 39 3.69 -7.62 -3.63
N THR A 40 3.88 -7.61 -4.94
CA THR A 40 2.95 -8.23 -5.89
C THR A 40 2.83 -9.74 -5.66
N LEU A 41 3.96 -10.44 -5.52
CA LEU A 41 3.99 -11.89 -5.34
C LEU A 41 3.33 -12.30 -4.02
N LEU A 42 3.58 -11.56 -2.95
CA LEU A 42 3.05 -11.82 -1.61
C LEU A 42 1.55 -11.49 -1.47
N ILE A 43 0.98 -10.68 -2.36
CA ILE A 43 -0.48 -10.56 -2.49
C ILE A 43 -1.07 -11.81 -3.14
N VAL A 44 -0.44 -12.36 -4.18
CA VAL A 44 -1.07 -13.39 -5.02
C VAL A 44 -0.80 -14.81 -4.53
N LEU A 45 0.45 -15.16 -4.24
CA LEU A 45 0.85 -16.55 -3.91
C LEU A 45 0.15 -17.11 -2.66
N PRO A 46 -0.04 -16.36 -1.56
CA PRO A 46 -0.79 -16.88 -0.42
C PRO A 46 -2.28 -17.06 -0.72
N ASN A 47 -2.79 -16.40 -1.77
CA ASN A 47 -4.21 -16.16 -2.03
C ASN A 47 -4.73 -16.77 -3.33
N LEU A 48 -4.02 -17.75 -3.90
CA LEU A 48 -4.37 -18.41 -5.17
C LEU A 48 -5.81 -18.97 -5.18
N ASN A 49 -6.29 -19.47 -4.05
CA ASN A 49 -7.65 -20.03 -3.92
C ASN A 49 -8.75 -18.96 -3.84
N HIS A 50 -8.37 -17.68 -3.78
CA HIS A 50 -9.27 -16.55 -3.63
C HIS A 50 -9.31 -15.64 -4.87
N THR A 51 -8.56 -15.98 -5.92
CA THR A 51 -8.53 -15.20 -7.17
C THR A 51 -9.78 -15.46 -7.99
N LYS A 52 -10.32 -14.43 -8.66
CA LYS A 52 -11.45 -14.57 -9.61
C LYS A 52 -11.02 -14.98 -11.01
N TYR A 53 -9.75 -14.76 -11.33
CA TYR A 53 -9.13 -15.08 -12.61
C TYR A 53 -8.11 -16.21 -12.41
N ASN A 54 -7.61 -16.75 -13.52
CA ASN A 54 -6.48 -17.67 -13.46
C ASN A 54 -5.24 -16.98 -12.84
N ILE A 55 -4.32 -17.81 -12.35
CA ILE A 55 -3.17 -17.34 -11.54
C ILE A 55 -2.30 -16.37 -12.36
N THR A 56 -1.96 -16.72 -13.60
CA THR A 56 -1.12 -15.89 -14.47
C THR A 56 -1.71 -14.51 -14.72
N LYS A 57 -3.01 -14.43 -15.08
CA LYS A 57 -3.67 -13.14 -15.29
C LYS A 57 -3.76 -12.34 -14.00
N THR A 58 -3.95 -13.00 -12.86
CA THR A 58 -3.98 -12.31 -11.56
C THR A 58 -2.62 -11.71 -11.22
N ILE A 59 -1.51 -12.46 -11.41
CA ILE A 59 -0.15 -11.94 -11.20
C ILE A 59 0.11 -10.71 -12.07
N ILE A 60 -0.17 -10.80 -13.37
CA ILE A 60 0.05 -9.70 -14.32
C ILE A 60 -0.77 -8.46 -13.91
N LEU A 61 -2.06 -8.64 -13.61
CA LEU A 61 -2.93 -7.52 -13.23
C LEU A 61 -2.52 -6.92 -11.89
N VAL A 62 -2.16 -7.71 -10.88
CA VAL A 62 -1.67 -7.17 -9.59
C VAL A 62 -0.36 -6.43 -9.77
N ALA A 63 0.56 -6.92 -10.61
CA ALA A 63 1.82 -6.24 -10.93
C ALA A 63 1.55 -4.86 -11.53
N LEU A 64 0.74 -4.82 -12.60
CA LEU A 64 0.36 -3.58 -13.26
C LEU A 64 -0.35 -2.61 -12.31
N CYS A 65 -1.27 -3.10 -11.48
CA CYS A 65 -2.00 -2.26 -10.54
C CYS A 65 -1.09 -1.68 -9.45
N THR A 66 -0.13 -2.47 -8.96
CA THR A 66 0.84 -2.02 -7.95
C THR A 66 1.72 -0.92 -8.53
N ILE A 67 2.25 -1.13 -9.74
CA ILE A 67 3.05 -0.13 -10.46
C ILE A 67 2.23 1.14 -10.71
N LEU A 68 1.01 1.02 -11.21
CA LEU A 68 0.13 2.17 -11.49
C LEU A 68 -0.25 2.94 -10.22
N SER A 69 -0.50 2.24 -9.10
CA SER A 69 -0.84 2.90 -7.83
C SER A 69 0.33 3.72 -7.31
N PHE A 70 1.55 3.19 -7.44
CA PHE A 70 2.75 3.90 -7.02
C PHE A 70 3.09 5.06 -7.97
N ALA A 71 3.02 4.84 -9.28
CA ALA A 71 3.22 5.88 -10.29
C ALA A 71 2.21 7.02 -10.13
N ALA A 72 0.93 6.73 -9.91
CA ALA A 72 -0.08 7.74 -9.62
C ALA A 72 0.24 8.50 -8.33
N SER A 73 0.75 7.80 -7.30
CA SER A 73 1.07 8.44 -6.03
C SER A 73 2.26 9.41 -6.15
N ILE A 74 3.30 9.00 -6.89
CA ILE A 74 4.45 9.85 -7.22
C ILE A 74 4.00 11.02 -8.11
N LEU A 75 3.25 10.76 -9.18
CA LEU A 75 2.80 11.79 -10.13
C LEU A 75 1.90 12.83 -9.47
N ILE A 76 1.14 12.47 -8.46
CA ILE A 76 0.34 13.43 -7.68
C ILE A 76 1.23 14.21 -6.73
N SER A 77 2.17 13.54 -6.06
CA SER A 77 3.12 14.20 -5.16
C SER A 77 4.02 15.19 -5.91
N LEU A 78 4.53 14.81 -7.10
CA LEU A 78 5.32 15.67 -7.97
C LEU A 78 4.43 16.68 -8.72
N GLY A 79 3.36 16.23 -9.37
CA GLY A 79 2.52 17.06 -10.24
C GLY A 79 1.66 18.09 -9.52
N ILE A 80 1.40 17.91 -8.22
CA ILE A 80 0.72 18.91 -7.38
C ILE A 80 1.73 19.58 -6.44
N GLY A 81 2.67 18.83 -5.86
CA GLY A 81 3.65 19.36 -4.91
C GLY A 81 4.63 20.34 -5.55
N TYR A 82 5.25 20.01 -6.69
CA TYR A 82 6.24 20.89 -7.33
C TYR A 82 5.67 22.22 -7.82
N PRO A 83 4.49 22.27 -8.49
CA PRO A 83 3.92 23.54 -8.88
C PRO A 83 3.57 24.43 -7.69
N ILE A 84 3.05 23.86 -6.59
CA ILE A 84 2.74 24.64 -5.39
C ILE A 84 4.02 25.16 -4.74
N GLU A 85 5.05 24.31 -4.60
CA GLU A 85 6.37 24.71 -4.11
C GLU A 85 6.98 25.82 -4.99
N PHE A 86 6.89 25.69 -6.31
CA PHE A 86 7.36 26.70 -7.26
C PHE A 86 6.62 28.04 -7.11
N PHE A 87 5.28 28.04 -7.04
CA PHE A 87 4.49 29.26 -6.84
C PHE A 87 4.76 29.91 -5.46
N MET A 88 5.10 29.12 -4.45
CA MET A 88 5.42 29.64 -3.12
C MET A 88 6.82 30.23 -3.04
N ASN A 89 7.81 29.58 -3.66
CA ASN A 89 9.17 30.12 -3.79
C ASN A 89 9.18 31.41 -4.63
N LEU A 90 8.27 31.55 -5.62
CA LEU A 90 8.08 32.81 -6.35
C LEU A 90 7.51 33.96 -5.49
N ASN A 91 6.86 33.65 -4.37
CA ASN A 91 6.24 34.63 -3.48
C ASN A 91 7.07 34.90 -2.21
N ASP A 92 8.37 34.55 -2.19
CA ASP A 92 9.27 34.65 -1.02
C ASP A 92 8.72 33.96 0.24
N VAL A 93 7.88 32.93 0.07
CA VAL A 93 7.45 32.08 1.17
C VAL A 93 8.64 31.20 1.57
N SER A 94 8.90 31.07 2.88
CA SER A 94 10.06 30.33 3.39
C SER A 94 10.12 28.89 2.87
N GLU A 95 11.32 28.40 2.57
CA GLU A 95 11.59 27.01 2.13
C GLU A 95 10.94 25.96 3.07
N ASN A 96 10.89 26.24 4.37
CA ASN A 96 10.21 25.38 5.35
C ASN A 96 8.71 25.19 5.07
N THR A 97 8.05 26.19 4.48
CA THR A 97 6.61 26.14 4.18
C THR A 97 6.33 25.34 2.91
N SER A 98 7.19 25.46 1.89
CA SER A 98 7.04 24.71 0.64
C SER A 98 7.31 23.21 0.86
N GLU A 99 8.33 22.86 1.64
CA GLU A 99 8.59 21.48 2.06
C GLU A 99 7.41 20.87 2.84
N LEU A 100 6.79 21.65 3.72
CA LEU A 100 5.66 21.20 4.55
C LEU A 100 4.41 20.89 3.71
N ILE A 101 4.19 21.66 2.63
CA ILE A 101 3.09 21.41 1.69
C ILE A 101 3.39 20.20 0.81
N PHE A 102 4.61 20.07 0.30
CA PHE A 102 5.03 18.86 -0.42
C PHE A 102 4.82 17.61 0.43
N LYS A 103 5.20 17.68 1.72
CA LYS A 103 4.95 16.63 2.69
C LYS A 103 3.46 16.34 2.84
N PHE A 104 2.61 17.37 2.98
CA PHE A 104 1.17 17.21 3.13
C PHE A 104 0.51 16.55 1.90
N VAL A 105 0.84 17.00 0.69
CA VAL A 105 0.35 16.41 -0.57
C VAL A 105 0.78 14.95 -0.69
N SER A 106 2.04 14.67 -0.35
CA SER A 106 2.57 13.31 -0.36
C SER A 106 1.84 12.41 0.65
N ILE A 107 1.58 12.88 1.88
CA ILE A 107 0.79 12.13 2.89
C ILE A 107 -0.59 11.80 2.34
N ILE A 108 -1.29 12.76 1.74
CA ILE A 108 -2.62 12.51 1.16
C ILE A 108 -2.55 11.43 0.09
N SER A 109 -1.55 11.53 -0.79
CA SER A 109 -1.33 10.59 -1.88
C SER A 109 -1.12 9.16 -1.36
N TYR A 110 -0.19 8.96 -0.42
CA TYR A 110 0.12 7.66 0.15
C TYR A 110 -0.99 7.11 1.06
N CYS A 111 -1.71 7.96 1.79
CA CYS A 111 -2.69 7.54 2.79
C CYS A 111 -4.11 7.37 2.26
N PHE A 112 -4.47 8.00 1.13
CA PHE A 112 -5.84 7.95 0.60
C PHE A 112 -5.92 7.49 -0.84
N ILE A 113 -5.08 8.04 -1.71
CA ILE A 113 -5.14 7.77 -3.15
C ILE A 113 -4.61 6.37 -3.45
N SER A 114 -3.41 6.05 -2.94
CA SER A 114 -2.80 4.74 -3.14
C SER A 114 -3.68 3.60 -2.59
N PRO A 115 -4.23 3.69 -1.35
CA PRO A 115 -5.19 2.71 -0.87
C PRO A 115 -6.45 2.63 -1.73
N ALA A 116 -6.99 3.75 -2.21
CA ALA A 116 -8.21 3.72 -3.03
C ALA A 116 -8.01 2.92 -4.32
N ILE A 117 -6.89 3.14 -5.01
CA ILE A 117 -6.55 2.41 -6.24
C ILE A 117 -6.34 0.92 -5.95
N ILE A 118 -5.56 0.59 -4.91
CA ILE A 118 -5.25 -0.79 -4.56
C ILE A 118 -6.50 -1.55 -4.13
N PHE A 119 -7.34 -0.98 -3.25
CA PHE A 119 -8.58 -1.62 -2.82
C PHE A 119 -9.59 -1.80 -3.96
N TYR A 120 -9.66 -0.84 -4.88
CA TYR A 120 -10.49 -0.94 -6.08
C TYR A 120 -10.11 -2.16 -6.92
N TRP A 121 -8.82 -2.31 -7.23
CA TRP A 121 -8.32 -3.44 -8.01
C TRP A 121 -8.37 -4.75 -7.25
N HIS A 122 -8.04 -4.73 -5.96
CA HIS A 122 -8.14 -5.90 -5.09
C HIS A 122 -9.56 -6.49 -5.10
N ARG A 123 -10.59 -5.64 -5.01
CA ARG A 123 -11.98 -6.08 -5.09
C ARG A 123 -12.34 -6.68 -6.45
N LYS A 124 -11.71 -6.23 -7.55
CA LYS A 124 -11.89 -6.81 -8.88
C LYS A 124 -11.20 -8.17 -9.00
N LEU A 125 -9.98 -8.31 -8.49
CA LEU A 125 -9.13 -9.48 -8.68
C LEU A 125 -9.41 -10.63 -7.69
N PHE A 126 -9.87 -10.31 -6.48
CA PHE A 126 -10.08 -11.28 -5.40
C PHE A 126 -11.53 -11.34 -4.92
N VAL A 127 -11.93 -12.52 -4.41
CA VAL A 127 -13.22 -12.72 -3.74
C VAL A 127 -13.15 -12.08 -2.35
N THR A 128 -13.70 -10.86 -2.25
CA THR A 128 -13.67 -10.04 -1.03
C THR A 128 -15.04 -9.95 -0.35
N SER A 129 -15.06 -9.40 0.87
CA SER A 129 -16.27 -9.30 1.71
C SER A 129 -16.93 -7.91 1.67
N LYS A 130 -18.17 -7.82 2.19
CA LYS A 130 -18.89 -6.54 2.37
C LYS A 130 -18.16 -5.52 3.25
N TYR A 131 -17.29 -5.98 4.15
CA TYR A 131 -16.54 -5.11 5.07
C TYR A 131 -15.25 -4.55 4.48
N THR A 132 -14.93 -4.83 3.22
CA THR A 132 -13.75 -4.25 2.53
C THR A 132 -13.73 -2.72 2.63
N LYS A 133 -14.91 -2.07 2.66
CA LYS A 133 -15.04 -0.62 2.89
C LYS A 133 -14.52 -0.19 4.27
N VAL A 134 -14.83 -0.95 5.32
CA VAL A 134 -14.38 -0.66 6.69
C VAL A 134 -12.88 -0.88 6.79
N ILE A 135 -12.37 -1.98 6.21
CA ILE A 135 -10.93 -2.27 6.18
C ILE A 135 -10.19 -1.13 5.48
N TYR A 136 -10.66 -0.67 4.32
CA TYR A 136 -10.11 0.49 3.62
C TYR A 136 -10.04 1.74 4.52
N LEU A 137 -11.12 2.10 5.22
CA LEU A 137 -11.12 3.28 6.10
C LEU A 137 -10.11 3.14 7.25
N VAL A 138 -10.04 1.96 7.88
CA VAL A 138 -9.05 1.66 8.92
C VAL A 138 -7.63 1.74 8.38
N THR A 139 -7.40 1.27 7.14
CA THR A 139 -6.10 1.41 6.47
C THR A 139 -5.71 2.87 6.29
N CYS A 140 -6.61 3.73 5.80
CA CYS A 140 -6.32 5.16 5.62
C CYS A 140 -5.95 5.83 6.95
N VAL A 141 -6.69 5.53 8.02
CA VAL A 141 -6.39 6.06 9.37
C VAL A 141 -5.04 5.55 9.87
N ALA A 142 -4.78 4.25 9.77
CA ALA A 142 -3.52 3.65 10.21
C ALA A 142 -2.31 4.22 9.44
N LEU A 143 -2.42 4.39 8.12
CA LEU A 143 -1.39 5.01 7.30
C LEU A 143 -1.15 6.47 7.70
N THR A 144 -2.22 7.22 7.92
CA THR A 144 -2.10 8.63 8.34
C THR A 144 -1.34 8.73 9.66
N ILE A 145 -1.71 7.93 10.67
CA ILE A 145 -1.02 7.90 11.97
C ILE A 145 0.45 7.48 11.80
N ALA A 146 0.71 6.44 11.01
CA ALA A 146 2.06 5.90 10.83
C ALA A 146 2.99 6.87 10.09
N LEU A 147 2.49 7.59 9.09
CA LEU A 147 3.32 8.42 8.21
C LEU A 147 3.39 9.89 8.64
N PHE A 148 2.51 10.36 9.53
CA PHE A 148 2.45 11.77 9.94
C PHE A 148 3.78 12.28 10.52
N MET A 149 4.46 11.45 11.31
CA MET A 149 5.71 11.81 12.00
C MET A 149 6.99 11.34 11.27
N ILE A 150 6.86 10.69 10.12
CA ILE A 150 8.00 10.11 9.39
C ILE A 150 8.32 10.98 8.18
N ASP A 151 9.61 11.05 7.83
CA ASP A 151 10.02 11.61 6.55
C ASP A 151 9.57 10.66 5.43
N ILE A 152 8.73 11.16 4.52
CA ILE A 152 8.17 10.39 3.41
C ILE A 152 9.26 9.95 2.44
N LYS A 153 10.40 10.68 2.40
CA LYS A 153 11.57 10.30 1.61
C LYS A 153 12.39 9.18 2.26
N ALA A 154 12.08 8.78 3.49
CA ALA A 154 12.74 7.67 4.14
C ALA A 154 12.18 6.31 3.67
N SER A 155 13.06 5.34 3.45
CA SER A 155 12.67 3.94 3.16
C SER A 155 11.73 3.35 4.22
N LEU A 156 11.79 3.82 5.47
CA LEU A 156 10.87 3.43 6.53
C LEU A 156 9.41 3.78 6.22
N ALA A 157 9.14 4.93 5.57
CA ALA A 157 7.78 5.35 5.21
C ALA A 157 7.16 4.36 4.21
N ILE A 158 7.91 3.97 3.19
CA ILE A 158 7.45 3.00 2.19
C ILE A 158 7.29 1.61 2.81
N ALA A 159 8.22 1.20 3.67
CA ALA A 159 8.13 -0.09 4.37
C ALA A 159 6.85 -0.17 5.23
N LEU A 160 6.55 0.87 6.02
CA LEU A 160 5.32 0.94 6.83
C LEU A 160 4.07 0.98 5.98
N TRP A 161 4.11 1.72 4.86
CA TRP A 161 3.01 1.75 3.91
C TRP A 161 2.72 0.34 3.36
N GLN A 162 3.74 -0.40 2.93
CA GLN A 162 3.58 -1.77 2.43
C GLN A 162 3.09 -2.73 3.52
N LEU A 163 3.59 -2.60 4.74
CA LEU A 163 3.16 -3.41 5.88
C LEU A 163 1.65 -3.25 6.13
N ILE A 164 1.20 -2.00 6.27
CA ILE A 164 -0.20 -1.67 6.58
C ILE A 164 -1.12 -2.07 5.42
N MET A 165 -0.72 -1.76 4.18
CA MET A 165 -1.48 -2.14 2.98
C MET A 165 -1.60 -3.65 2.85
N MET A 166 -0.50 -4.41 2.96
CA MET A 166 -0.52 -5.85 2.81
C MET A 166 -1.36 -6.51 3.90
N LEU A 167 -1.21 -6.08 5.16
CA LEU A 167 -2.06 -6.58 6.25
C LEU A 167 -3.54 -6.40 5.91
N ALA A 168 -3.91 -5.20 5.47
CA ALA A 168 -5.29 -4.89 5.14
C ALA A 168 -5.84 -5.75 3.99
N LEU A 169 -5.02 -5.99 2.95
CA LEU A 169 -5.39 -6.88 1.84
C LEU A 169 -5.58 -8.33 2.31
N GLN A 170 -4.65 -8.87 3.11
CA GLN A 170 -4.77 -10.21 3.66
C GLN A 170 -6.00 -10.35 4.57
N PHE A 171 -6.26 -9.38 5.45
CA PHE A 171 -7.47 -9.34 6.26
C PHE A 171 -8.74 -9.31 5.39
N SER A 172 -8.73 -8.53 4.30
CA SER A 172 -9.86 -8.43 3.38
C SER A 172 -10.17 -9.75 2.66
N ILE A 173 -9.16 -10.56 2.36
CA ILE A 173 -9.33 -11.87 1.71
C ILE A 173 -9.81 -12.91 2.73
N TYR A 174 -9.15 -12.97 3.88
CA TYR A 174 -9.37 -14.03 4.87
C TYR A 174 -10.50 -13.77 5.86
N GLN A 175 -11.19 -12.63 5.77
CA GLN A 175 -12.21 -12.23 6.73
C GLN A 175 -13.28 -13.29 6.99
N LYS A 176 -13.80 -13.95 5.95
CA LYS A 176 -14.83 -14.99 6.12
C LYS A 176 -14.33 -16.20 6.88
N MET A 177 -13.02 -16.49 6.82
CA MET A 177 -12.41 -17.56 7.59
C MET A 177 -12.22 -17.11 9.05
N ILE A 178 -11.75 -15.88 9.27
CA ILE A 178 -11.57 -15.30 10.61
C ILE A 178 -12.89 -15.28 11.39
N ALA A 179 -13.99 -14.87 10.76
CA ALA A 179 -15.31 -14.78 11.41
C ALA A 179 -15.98 -16.13 11.72
N ARG A 180 -15.42 -17.25 11.23
CA ARG A 180 -15.94 -18.61 11.49
C ARG A 180 -15.25 -19.30 12.66
N PHE A 181 -14.25 -18.65 13.26
CA PHE A 181 -13.61 -19.07 14.51
C PHE A 181 -14.17 -18.26 15.66
#